data_AF-A0A238JCL1-F1
#
_entry.id   AF-A0A238JCL1-F1
#
_cell.length_a   1.000
_cell.length_b   1.000
_cell.length_c   1.000
_cell.angle_alpha   90.00
_cell.angle_beta   90.00
_cell.angle_gamma   90.00
#
_symmetry.space_group_name_H-M   'P 1'
#
loop_
_entity.id
_entity.type
_entity.pdbx_description
1 polymer ?
#
loop_
_entity_poly.entity_id
_entity_poly.type
_entity_poly.pdbx_seq_one_letter_code
_entity_poly.pdbx_strand_id
1 'polypeptide(L)'
;MSEIPCQKNEELRLKIVEFAEVLKREAHKLGEHGLDEEDFYQSGLFRGAIERVRGQFSASMKEKRGFVAQMLDQMRFGGFIKDWSSAGEANRHDYAVTLNNDRTAIIELKGCLDGNNTNIFERPPHADEFVIWSVCSNPGADPRHNVWSGIHTRLSAEMIDRNQRIDGLVVWDWICGTSARPCPKLKDETRRCEVGQYKLPPPCIYLFPATVPSPRNNPRPRLNRIEDVGILQAMMDCFGGRGDELHEVEIEVAHQGPDTVRKTTIRRDGAVLKQSELTPIRRS
;
A
#
# COMPACT_ATOMS: atom_id res chain seq x y z
N MET A 1 0.98 9.18 18.27
CA MET A 1 1.58 8.24 17.28
C MET A 1 0.63 8.11 16.10
N SER A 2 1.07 7.64 14.93
CA SER A 2 0.28 7.63 13.69
C SER A 2 0.19 6.24 13.08
N GLU A 3 -0.77 6.06 12.17
CA GLU A 3 -1.12 4.83 11.45
C GLU A 3 0.07 4.19 10.73
N ILE A 4 1.02 5.02 10.27
CA ILE A 4 2.32 4.62 9.73
C ILE A 4 3.37 5.63 10.24
N PRO A 5 4.62 5.21 10.55
CA PRO A 5 5.60 6.12 11.15
C PRO A 5 6.10 7.22 10.21
N CYS A 6 6.20 6.95 8.90
CA CYS A 6 6.66 7.93 7.92
C CYS A 6 5.71 9.13 7.81
N GLN A 7 6.27 10.28 7.42
CA GLN A 7 5.57 11.54 7.26
C GLN A 7 5.70 12.01 5.82
N LYS A 8 4.79 12.88 5.42
CA LYS A 8 4.94 13.65 4.20
C LYS A 8 6.20 14.51 4.30
N ASN A 9 7.01 14.52 3.24
CA ASN A 9 8.18 15.39 3.19
C ASN A 9 7.76 16.79 2.71
N GLU A 10 7.53 17.69 3.67
CA GLU A 10 7.13 19.08 3.39
C GLU A 10 8.21 19.87 2.66
N GLU A 11 9.49 19.62 2.93
CA GLU A 11 10.61 20.29 2.23
C GLU A 11 10.63 19.88 0.75
N LEU A 12 10.47 18.59 0.46
CA LEU A 12 10.33 18.12 -0.91
C LEU A 12 9.09 18.70 -1.58
N ARG A 13 7.97 18.83 -0.86
CA ARG A 13 6.76 19.47 -1.40
C ARG A 13 7.03 20.92 -1.80
N LEU A 14 7.72 21.69 -0.96
CA LEU A 14 8.10 23.07 -1.27
C LEU A 14 8.98 23.12 -2.53
N LYS A 15 10.01 22.28 -2.60
CA LYS A 15 10.87 22.16 -3.79
C LYS A 15 10.09 21.81 -5.06
N ILE A 16 9.08 20.93 -4.97
CA ILE A 16 8.19 20.59 -6.09
C ILE A 16 7.37 21.81 -6.51
N VAL A 17 6.81 22.57 -5.57
CA VAL A 17 6.02 23.79 -5.86
C VAL A 17 6.89 24.86 -6.51
N GLU A 18 8.06 25.14 -5.94
CA GLU A 18 9.02 26.11 -6.48
C GLU A 18 9.45 25.72 -7.89
N PHE A 19 9.81 24.45 -8.10
CA PHE A 19 10.22 23.97 -9.42
C PHE A 19 9.05 24.00 -10.42
N ALA A 20 7.82 23.70 -10.00
CA ALA A 20 6.65 23.80 -10.86
C ALA A 20 6.38 25.25 -11.30
N GLU A 21 6.60 26.24 -10.43
CA GLU A 21 6.47 27.66 -10.80
C GLU A 21 7.57 28.10 -11.78
N VAL A 22 8.81 27.66 -11.57
CA VAL A 22 9.89 27.88 -12.55
C VAL A 22 9.54 27.22 -13.87
N LEU A 23 9.07 25.98 -13.86
CA LEU A 23 8.69 25.25 -15.08
C LEU A 23 7.55 25.96 -15.83
N LYS A 24 6.54 26.48 -15.14
CA LYS A 24 5.45 27.24 -15.78
C LYS A 24 5.91 28.53 -16.46
N ARG A 25 7.01 29.14 -16.00
CA ARG A 25 7.54 30.41 -16.52
C ARG A 25 8.60 30.19 -17.59
N GLU A 26 9.45 29.20 -17.37
CA GLU A 26 10.70 29.02 -18.12
C GLU A 26 10.65 27.81 -19.08
N ALA A 27 9.56 27.04 -19.13
CA ALA A 27 9.50 25.84 -19.97
C ALA A 27 9.68 26.12 -21.48
N HIS A 28 9.30 27.30 -21.96
CA HIS A 28 9.52 27.72 -23.36
C HIS A 28 11.01 27.86 -23.73
N LYS A 29 11.92 27.78 -22.76
CA LYS A 29 13.38 27.80 -22.98
C LYS A 29 13.97 26.39 -23.03
N LEU A 30 13.16 25.35 -22.81
CA LEU A 30 13.62 23.98 -22.70
C LEU A 30 13.38 23.19 -24.00
N GLY A 31 14.47 22.68 -24.57
CA GLY A 31 14.44 21.86 -25.78
C GLY A 31 14.36 22.69 -27.07
N GLU A 32 14.31 21.98 -28.21
CA GLU A 32 14.26 22.60 -29.54
C GLU A 32 12.87 22.39 -30.16
N HIS A 33 11.90 23.20 -29.73
CA HIS A 33 10.51 23.15 -30.24
C HIS A 33 10.22 24.17 -31.35
N GLY A 34 11.10 25.15 -31.56
CA GLY A 34 10.98 26.13 -32.66
C GLY A 34 9.79 27.10 -32.53
N LEU A 35 9.19 27.21 -31.35
CA LEU A 35 8.12 28.15 -31.04
C LEU A 35 8.66 29.32 -30.23
N ASP A 36 8.09 30.51 -30.41
CA ASP A 36 8.31 31.62 -29.49
C ASP A 36 7.57 31.40 -28.15
N GLU A 37 7.75 32.30 -27.20
CA GLU A 37 7.18 32.16 -25.85
C GLU A 37 5.65 32.15 -25.87
N GLU A 38 5.02 33.01 -26.68
CA GLU A 38 3.57 33.13 -26.73
C GLU A 38 2.95 31.87 -27.33
N ASP A 39 3.46 31.43 -28.48
CA ASP A 39 3.00 30.23 -29.16
C ASP A 39 3.26 28.96 -28.33
N PHE A 40 4.37 28.88 -27.59
CA PHE A 40 4.66 27.73 -26.73
C PHE A 40 3.57 27.51 -25.67
N TYR A 41 3.11 28.59 -25.02
CA TYR A 41 2.09 28.49 -23.97
C TYR A 41 0.66 28.41 -24.51
N GLN A 42 0.36 29.02 -25.67
CA GLN A 42 -0.98 29.02 -26.26
C GLN A 42 -1.27 27.78 -27.12
N SER A 43 -0.26 27.18 -27.77
CA SER A 43 -0.43 26.02 -28.67
C SER A 43 -0.90 24.74 -27.98
N GLY A 44 -0.86 24.69 -26.64
CA GLY A 44 -1.15 23.49 -25.87
C GLY A 44 0.02 22.51 -25.79
N LEU A 45 1.19 22.80 -26.39
CA LEU A 45 2.38 21.96 -26.33
C LEU A 45 2.80 21.69 -24.88
N PHE A 46 2.91 22.74 -24.05
CA PHE A 46 3.29 22.59 -22.65
C PHE A 46 2.31 21.71 -21.86
N ARG A 47 1.00 21.99 -21.99
CA ARG A 47 -0.04 21.20 -21.30
C ARG A 47 -0.03 19.75 -21.77
N GLY A 48 0.06 19.51 -23.08
CA GLY A 48 0.14 18.17 -23.66
C GLY A 48 1.37 17.39 -23.17
N ALA A 49 2.53 18.05 -23.06
CA ALA A 49 3.75 17.45 -22.55
C ALA A 49 3.62 17.05 -21.07
N ILE A 50 3.10 17.93 -20.21
CA ILE A 50 2.87 17.63 -18.78
C ILE A 50 1.90 16.44 -18.62
N GLU A 51 0.79 16.44 -19.35
CA GLU A 51 -0.19 15.35 -19.29
C GLU A 51 0.40 14.01 -19.79
N ARG A 52 1.22 14.04 -20.84
CA ARG A 52 1.92 12.86 -21.36
C ARG A 52 2.90 12.30 -20.32
N VAL A 53 3.74 13.15 -19.74
CA VAL A 53 4.71 12.76 -18.71
C VAL A 53 3.99 12.21 -17.47
N ARG A 54 2.91 12.87 -17.01
CA ARG A 54 2.07 12.36 -15.91
C ARG A 54 1.47 10.99 -16.25
N GLY A 55 1.01 10.82 -17.48
CA GLY A 55 0.49 9.54 -17.99
C GLY A 55 1.53 8.43 -17.93
N GLN A 56 2.77 8.70 -18.31
CA GLN A 56 3.88 7.73 -18.23
C GLN A 56 4.19 7.32 -16.79
N PHE A 57 4.23 8.26 -15.84
CA PHE A 57 4.43 7.95 -14.43
C PHE A 57 3.25 7.19 -13.81
N SER A 58 2.03 7.51 -14.23
CA SER A 58 0.82 6.86 -13.71
C SER A 58 0.58 5.47 -14.29
N ALA A 59 1.11 5.18 -15.48
CA ALA A 59 0.85 3.95 -16.25
C ALA A 59 1.82 2.80 -15.95
N SER A 60 2.88 3.01 -15.16
CA SER A 60 3.94 2.01 -15.01
C SER A 60 3.59 0.91 -13.99
N MET A 61 2.54 0.13 -14.27
CA MET A 61 2.35 -1.17 -13.59
C MET A 61 3.55 -2.10 -13.80
N LYS A 62 4.28 -1.91 -14.91
CA LYS A 62 5.52 -2.65 -15.20
C LYS A 62 6.58 -2.47 -14.12
N GLU A 63 6.86 -1.24 -13.67
CA GLU A 63 7.85 -1.02 -12.60
C GLU A 63 7.36 -1.56 -11.26
N LYS A 64 6.07 -1.38 -10.94
CA LYS A 64 5.47 -1.94 -9.72
C LYS A 64 5.57 -3.46 -9.68
N ARG A 65 5.20 -4.11 -10.78
CA ARG A 65 5.32 -5.57 -10.91
C ARG A 65 6.77 -6.03 -10.85
N GLY A 66 7.68 -5.30 -11.51
CA GLY A 66 9.12 -5.58 -11.45
C GLY A 66 9.70 -5.47 -10.04
N PHE A 67 9.29 -4.45 -9.28
CA PHE A 67 9.67 -4.31 -7.87
C PHE A 67 9.19 -5.49 -7.03
N VAL A 68 7.90 -5.84 -7.12
CA VAL A 68 7.31 -6.94 -6.34
C VAL A 68 7.94 -8.28 -6.71
N ALA A 69 8.12 -8.55 -8.00
CA ALA A 69 8.80 -9.74 -8.48
C ALA A 69 10.22 -9.88 -7.89
N GLN A 70 11.02 -8.81 -7.87
CA GLN A 70 12.35 -8.83 -7.25
C GLN A 70 12.30 -9.14 -5.75
N MET A 71 11.31 -8.62 -5.02
CA MET A 71 11.16 -8.94 -3.60
C MET A 71 10.77 -10.41 -3.39
N LEU A 72 9.84 -10.93 -4.18
CA LEU A 72 9.42 -12.34 -4.11
C LEU A 72 10.55 -13.28 -4.52
N ASP A 73 11.34 -12.93 -5.54
CA ASP A 73 12.55 -13.66 -5.93
C ASP A 73 13.57 -13.67 -4.79
N GLN A 74 13.82 -12.54 -4.13
CA GLN A 74 14.69 -12.49 -2.97
C GLN A 74 14.21 -13.42 -1.85
N MET A 75 12.91 -13.43 -1.55
CA MET A 75 12.32 -14.33 -0.56
C MET A 75 12.48 -15.80 -0.96
N ARG A 76 12.29 -16.12 -2.24
CA ARG A 76 12.45 -17.48 -2.78
C ARG A 76 13.91 -17.94 -2.69
N PHE A 77 14.86 -17.13 -3.18
CA PHE A 77 16.29 -17.45 -3.12
C PHE A 77 16.81 -17.54 -1.69
N GLY A 78 16.25 -16.73 -0.78
CA GLY A 78 16.53 -16.80 0.65
C GLY A 78 15.88 -17.99 1.38
N GLY A 79 15.03 -18.79 0.69
CA GLY A 79 14.34 -19.93 1.28
C GLY A 79 13.17 -19.58 2.22
N PHE A 80 12.71 -18.32 2.23
CA PHE A 80 11.59 -17.87 3.06
C PHE A 80 10.22 -18.28 2.49
N ILE A 81 10.16 -18.50 1.17
CA ILE A 81 9.01 -19.07 0.46
C ILE A 81 9.50 -20.16 -0.50
N LYS A 82 8.59 -21.04 -0.91
CA LYS A 82 8.91 -22.17 -1.79
C LYS A 82 8.99 -21.75 -3.25
N ASP A 83 7.95 -21.06 -3.72
CA ASP A 83 7.90 -20.53 -5.09
C ASP A 83 6.84 -19.42 -5.20
N TRP A 84 6.83 -18.70 -6.33
CA TRP A 84 5.79 -17.74 -6.67
C TRP A 84 5.52 -17.68 -8.18
N SER A 85 4.32 -17.27 -8.55
CA SER A 85 3.93 -17.04 -9.94
C SER A 85 3.12 -15.75 -10.07
N SER A 86 3.28 -15.06 -11.21
CA SER A 86 2.41 -13.94 -11.56
C SER A 86 1.12 -14.49 -12.15
N ALA A 87 0.00 -14.07 -11.57
CA ALA A 87 -1.30 -14.27 -12.16
C ALA A 87 -1.45 -13.20 -13.24
N GLY A 88 -1.47 -13.62 -14.51
CA GLY A 88 -1.53 -12.71 -15.66
C GLY A 88 -2.74 -11.76 -15.61
N GLU A 89 -2.81 -10.82 -16.57
CA GLU A 89 -3.74 -9.67 -16.54
C GLU A 89 -5.24 -10.01 -16.51
N ALA A 90 -5.61 -11.27 -16.76
CA ALA A 90 -7.00 -11.75 -16.72
C ALA A 90 -7.49 -12.15 -15.32
N ASN A 91 -6.58 -12.28 -14.33
CA ASN A 91 -6.94 -12.68 -12.98
C ASN A 91 -7.16 -11.45 -12.07
N ARG A 92 -8.08 -11.55 -11.10
CA ARG A 92 -8.37 -10.50 -10.10
C ARG A 92 -7.37 -10.46 -8.92
N HIS A 93 -6.21 -11.06 -9.12
CA HIS A 93 -5.06 -11.04 -8.22
C HIS A 93 -3.78 -10.94 -9.07
N ASP A 94 -2.72 -10.34 -8.54
CA ASP A 94 -1.46 -10.17 -9.28
C ASP A 94 -0.48 -11.34 -9.08
N TYR A 95 -0.45 -11.97 -7.89
CA TYR A 95 0.50 -13.05 -7.59
C TYR A 95 -0.10 -14.16 -6.74
N ALA A 96 0.40 -15.37 -6.97
CA ALA A 96 0.21 -16.53 -6.12
C ALA A 96 1.57 -17.02 -5.62
N VAL A 97 1.70 -17.18 -4.30
CA VAL A 97 2.92 -17.60 -3.61
C VAL A 97 2.65 -18.93 -2.93
N THR A 98 3.51 -19.92 -3.18
CA THR A 98 3.52 -21.18 -2.45
C THR A 98 4.45 -21.06 -1.26
N LEU A 99 3.90 -21.21 -0.07
CA LEU A 99 4.65 -21.18 1.19
C LEU A 99 5.38 -22.51 1.42
N ASN A 100 6.36 -22.52 2.33
CA ASN A 100 7.14 -23.72 2.65
C ASN A 100 6.32 -24.87 3.28
N ASN A 101 5.12 -24.57 3.77
CA ASN A 101 4.15 -25.54 4.28
C ASN A 101 3.05 -25.87 3.25
N ASP A 102 3.29 -25.59 1.96
CA ASP A 102 2.39 -25.83 0.83
C ASP A 102 1.08 -25.03 0.82
N ARG A 103 0.85 -24.14 1.80
CA ARG A 103 -0.24 -23.17 1.75
C ARG A 103 -0.04 -22.18 0.59
N THR A 104 -1.14 -21.73 0.00
CA THR A 104 -1.15 -20.74 -1.07
C THR A 104 -1.53 -19.36 -0.54
N ALA A 105 -0.62 -18.41 -0.65
CA ALA A 105 -0.86 -17.01 -0.36
C ALA A 105 -1.08 -16.23 -1.65
N ILE A 106 -2.18 -15.50 -1.73
CA ILE A 106 -2.52 -14.64 -2.86
C ILE A 106 -2.23 -13.18 -2.49
N ILE A 107 -1.55 -12.47 -3.39
CA ILE A 107 -1.22 -11.05 -3.24
C ILE A 107 -1.93 -10.26 -4.33
N GLU A 108 -2.64 -9.22 -3.91
CA GLU A 108 -3.25 -8.22 -4.79
C GLU A 108 -2.55 -6.88 -4.60
N LEU A 109 -2.04 -6.29 -5.69
CA LEU A 109 -1.37 -5.00 -5.62
C LEU A 109 -2.38 -3.85 -5.62
N LYS A 110 -2.10 -2.87 -4.79
CA LYS A 110 -2.79 -1.57 -4.81
C LYS A 110 -1.78 -0.45 -4.92
N GLY A 111 -2.25 0.69 -5.43
CA GLY A 111 -1.47 1.93 -5.43
C GLY A 111 -1.49 2.58 -4.05
N CYS A 112 -1.66 3.89 -4.03
CA CYS A 112 -1.59 4.70 -2.83
C CYS A 112 -2.77 4.57 -1.86
N LEU A 113 -3.63 3.54 -1.97
CA LEU A 113 -4.79 3.26 -1.08
C LEU A 113 -5.83 4.39 -0.96
N ASP A 114 -5.73 5.43 -1.78
CA ASP A 114 -6.57 6.63 -1.81
C ASP A 114 -7.56 6.64 -2.99
N GLY A 115 -7.34 5.81 -4.01
CA GLY A 115 -8.23 5.66 -5.17
C GLY A 115 -9.31 4.59 -4.99
N ASN A 116 -10.36 4.71 -5.81
CA ASN A 116 -11.48 3.74 -5.87
C ASN A 116 -11.03 2.32 -6.26
N ASN A 117 -9.90 2.16 -6.96
CA ASN A 117 -9.33 0.84 -7.28
C ASN A 117 -8.98 0.01 -6.03
N THR A 118 -8.84 0.66 -4.87
CA THR A 118 -8.64 -0.01 -3.57
C THR A 118 -9.88 -0.79 -3.11
N ASN A 119 -11.06 -0.46 -3.65
CA ASN A 119 -12.31 -1.17 -3.33
C ASN A 119 -12.51 -2.44 -4.17
N ILE A 120 -11.69 -2.62 -5.21
CA ILE A 120 -11.84 -3.71 -6.16
C ILE A 120 -10.81 -4.77 -5.83
N PHE A 121 -11.22 -5.81 -5.11
CA PHE A 121 -10.41 -6.99 -4.87
C PHE A 121 -11.33 -8.21 -4.76
N GLU A 122 -10.78 -9.39 -4.97
CA GLU A 122 -11.50 -10.64 -4.77
C GLU A 122 -10.55 -11.72 -4.29
N ARG A 123 -10.86 -12.29 -3.12
CA ARG A 123 -10.14 -13.44 -2.60
C ARG A 123 -10.47 -14.68 -3.44
N PRO A 124 -9.48 -15.33 -4.09
CA PRO A 124 -9.73 -16.59 -4.80
C PRO A 124 -10.14 -17.73 -3.84
N PRO A 125 -11.03 -18.66 -4.24
CA PRO A 125 -11.49 -19.75 -3.37
C PRO A 125 -10.39 -20.69 -2.88
N HIS A 126 -9.30 -20.83 -3.64
CA HIS A 126 -8.15 -21.69 -3.29
C HIS A 126 -7.10 -20.97 -2.44
N ALA A 127 -7.32 -19.70 -2.07
CA ALA A 127 -6.37 -18.92 -1.29
C ALA A 127 -6.45 -19.28 0.20
N ASP A 128 -5.37 -19.80 0.77
CA ASP A 128 -5.22 -19.96 2.23
C ASP A 128 -4.98 -18.61 2.91
N GLU A 129 -4.27 -17.71 2.23
CA GLU A 129 -3.97 -16.35 2.67
C GLU A 129 -4.29 -15.36 1.55
N PHE A 130 -4.86 -14.20 1.89
CA PHE A 130 -5.13 -13.11 0.96
C PHE A 130 -4.63 -11.78 1.53
N VAL A 131 -3.61 -11.21 0.89
CA VAL A 131 -2.92 -10.01 1.36
C VAL A 131 -2.99 -8.92 0.31
N ILE A 132 -3.23 -7.69 0.75
CA ILE A 132 -3.09 -6.50 -0.08
C ILE A 132 -1.67 -5.97 0.05
N TRP A 133 -1.02 -5.63 -1.06
CA TRP A 133 0.27 -4.94 -1.04
C TRP A 133 0.15 -3.58 -1.72
N SER A 134 0.23 -2.51 -0.92
CA SER A 134 0.29 -1.12 -1.38
C SER A 134 1.70 -0.76 -1.87
N VAL A 135 1.79 -0.53 -3.18
CA VAL A 135 2.99 -0.02 -3.88
C VAL A 135 2.70 1.41 -4.35
N CYS A 136 3.05 2.38 -3.51
CA CYS A 136 2.75 3.79 -3.68
C CYS A 136 4.01 4.60 -4.00
N SER A 137 4.45 4.55 -5.25
CA SER A 137 5.63 5.27 -5.71
C SER A 137 5.43 6.78 -5.92
N ASN A 138 4.30 7.36 -5.51
CA ASN A 138 4.03 8.79 -5.60
C ASN A 138 4.71 9.55 -4.43
N PRO A 139 5.72 10.39 -4.68
CA PRO A 139 6.40 11.17 -3.64
C PRO A 139 5.50 12.19 -2.94
N GLY A 140 4.47 12.67 -3.63
CA GLY A 140 3.54 13.69 -3.11
C GLY A 140 2.42 13.13 -2.23
N ALA A 141 2.26 11.80 -2.19
CA ALA A 141 1.23 11.14 -1.40
C ALA A 141 1.48 11.31 0.10
N ASP A 142 0.41 11.48 0.88
CA ASP A 142 0.48 11.45 2.34
C ASP A 142 0.29 10.01 2.83
N PRO A 143 1.36 9.32 3.27
CA PRO A 143 1.24 7.92 3.66
C PRO A 143 0.32 7.71 4.86
N ARG A 144 0.21 8.68 5.79
CA ARG A 144 -0.65 8.55 6.99
C ARG A 144 -2.12 8.66 6.63
N HIS A 145 -2.46 9.68 5.85
CA HIS A 145 -3.81 9.84 5.32
C HIS A 145 -4.20 8.61 4.50
N ASN A 146 -3.32 8.16 3.62
CA ASN A 146 -3.59 7.10 2.66
C ASN A 146 -3.76 5.74 3.33
N VAL A 147 -2.92 5.38 4.29
CA VAL A 147 -3.07 4.14 5.06
C VAL A 147 -4.36 4.14 5.86
N TRP A 148 -4.66 5.23 6.57
CA TRP A 148 -5.92 5.34 7.32
C TRP A 148 -7.13 5.23 6.40
N SER A 149 -7.15 6.01 5.32
CA SER A 149 -8.23 6.03 4.34
C SER A 149 -8.38 4.64 3.70
N GLY A 150 -7.28 4.02 3.25
CA GLY A 150 -7.28 2.66 2.73
C GLY A 150 -7.89 1.63 3.66
N ILE A 151 -7.40 1.55 4.90
CA ILE A 151 -7.87 0.57 5.89
C ILE A 151 -9.31 0.87 6.31
N HIS A 152 -9.56 2.09 6.78
CA HIS A 152 -10.83 2.45 7.40
C HIS A 152 -11.93 2.66 6.38
N THR A 153 -11.74 3.44 5.31
CA THR A 153 -12.87 3.81 4.42
C THR A 153 -13.10 2.80 3.29
N ARG A 154 -12.09 2.02 2.93
CA ARG A 154 -12.13 1.11 1.77
C ARG A 154 -12.07 -0.36 2.19
N LEU A 155 -10.91 -0.86 2.58
CA LEU A 155 -10.69 -2.30 2.84
C LEU A 155 -11.66 -2.84 3.88
N SER A 156 -11.77 -2.22 5.05
CA SER A 156 -12.69 -2.70 6.09
C SER A 156 -14.17 -2.60 5.69
N ALA A 157 -14.55 -1.59 4.88
CA ALA A 157 -15.92 -1.47 4.36
C ALA A 157 -16.25 -2.63 3.43
N GLU A 158 -15.38 -2.86 2.45
CA GLU A 158 -15.55 -3.88 1.41
C GLU A 158 -15.45 -5.30 1.98
N MET A 159 -14.59 -5.53 2.98
CA MET A 159 -14.52 -6.81 3.68
C MET A 159 -15.88 -7.21 4.27
N ILE A 160 -16.59 -6.25 4.87
CA ILE A 160 -17.89 -6.49 5.50
C ILE A 160 -18.99 -6.55 4.45
N ASP A 161 -19.02 -5.60 3.52
CA ASP A 161 -20.09 -5.49 2.51
C ASP A 161 -20.10 -6.67 1.55
N ARG A 162 -18.91 -7.11 1.09
CA ARG A 162 -18.77 -8.24 0.16
C ARG A 162 -18.51 -9.57 0.86
N ASN A 163 -18.48 -9.59 2.19
CA ASN A 163 -18.10 -10.75 2.98
C ASN A 163 -16.77 -11.37 2.52
N GLN A 164 -15.75 -10.54 2.30
CA GLN A 164 -14.43 -10.96 1.83
C GLN A 164 -13.38 -10.80 2.90
N ARG A 165 -12.57 -11.84 3.12
CA ARG A 165 -11.50 -11.84 4.11
C ARG A 165 -10.17 -11.35 3.52
N ILE A 166 -9.62 -10.28 4.09
CA ILE A 166 -8.22 -9.86 3.93
C ILE A 166 -7.48 -10.27 5.20
N ASP A 167 -6.36 -10.98 5.04
CA ASP A 167 -5.54 -11.46 6.16
C ASP A 167 -4.53 -10.42 6.65
N GLY A 168 -4.08 -9.55 5.75
CA GLY A 168 -3.27 -8.39 6.11
C GLY A 168 -2.99 -7.44 4.95
N LEU A 169 -2.27 -6.37 5.28
CA LEU A 169 -1.84 -5.32 4.35
C LEU A 169 -0.35 -5.07 4.53
N VAL A 170 0.35 -4.93 3.40
CA VAL A 170 1.74 -4.48 3.33
C VAL A 170 1.77 -3.09 2.72
N VAL A 171 2.47 -2.14 3.35
CA VAL A 171 2.72 -0.80 2.80
C VAL A 171 4.22 -0.67 2.59
N TRP A 172 4.66 -0.87 1.35
CA TRP A 172 6.08 -0.96 1.03
C TRP A 172 6.34 -0.81 -0.48
N ASP A 173 7.27 0.06 -0.84
CA ASP A 173 7.70 0.32 -2.21
C ASP A 173 9.13 0.88 -2.22
N TRP A 174 9.65 1.12 -3.43
CA TRP A 174 11.03 1.57 -3.63
C TRP A 174 11.33 3.00 -3.19
N ILE A 175 10.31 3.82 -2.85
CA ILE A 175 10.57 5.16 -2.33
C ILE A 175 10.67 5.19 -0.81
N CYS A 176 10.28 4.11 -0.12
CA CYS A 176 10.48 3.95 1.32
C CYS A 176 11.97 4.05 1.69
N GLY A 177 12.29 4.96 2.63
CA GLY A 177 13.66 5.16 3.10
C GLY A 177 14.49 6.14 2.27
N THR A 178 13.96 6.61 1.13
CA THR A 178 14.58 7.67 0.33
C THR A 178 14.31 9.06 0.91
N SER A 179 14.91 10.10 0.32
CA SER A 179 14.56 11.49 0.63
C SER A 179 13.09 11.81 0.36
N ALA A 180 12.43 11.12 -0.59
CA ALA A 180 11.01 11.32 -0.87
C ALA A 180 10.10 10.80 0.24
N ARG A 181 10.49 9.71 0.91
CA ARG A 181 9.77 9.14 2.05
C ARG A 181 10.76 8.67 3.12
N PRO A 182 11.32 9.60 3.93
CA PRO A 182 12.24 9.24 4.99
C PRO A 182 11.57 8.27 5.96
N CYS A 183 12.23 7.14 6.22
CA CYS A 183 11.67 6.08 7.07
C CYS A 183 12.33 6.11 8.45
N PRO A 184 11.56 6.29 9.54
CA PRO A 184 12.12 6.25 10.89
C PRO A 184 12.82 4.93 11.26
N LYS A 185 12.51 3.83 10.55
CA LYS A 185 13.18 2.54 10.73
C LYS A 185 14.67 2.58 10.36
N LEU A 186 15.07 3.50 9.48
CA LEU A 186 16.46 3.67 9.04
C LEU A 186 17.27 4.64 9.92
N LYS A 187 16.74 5.07 11.07
CA LYS A 187 17.58 5.72 12.09
C LYS A 187 18.70 4.79 12.56
N ASP A 188 18.44 3.48 12.51
CA ASP A 188 19.43 2.43 12.62
C ASP A 188 19.78 1.97 11.19
N GLU A 189 20.93 2.42 10.68
CA GLU A 189 21.36 2.13 9.30
C GLU A 189 21.58 0.64 9.02
N THR A 190 21.80 -0.17 10.06
CA THR A 190 21.96 -1.63 9.92
C THR A 190 20.67 -2.32 9.48
N ARG A 191 19.53 -1.63 9.56
CA ARG A 191 18.21 -2.15 9.18
C ARG A 191 17.90 -2.02 7.70
N ARG A 192 18.85 -1.52 6.91
CA ARG A 192 18.70 -1.38 5.48
C ARG A 192 18.89 -2.74 4.81
N CYS A 193 17.88 -3.19 4.08
CA CYS A 193 17.96 -4.36 3.23
C CYS A 193 18.32 -3.93 1.80
N GLU A 194 19.26 -4.63 1.18
CA GLU A 194 19.63 -4.43 -0.22
C GLU A 194 19.05 -5.55 -1.08
N VAL A 195 18.24 -5.18 -2.08
CA VAL A 195 17.66 -6.12 -3.05
C VAL A 195 17.82 -5.53 -4.44
N GLY A 196 18.78 -6.08 -5.20
CA GLY A 196 19.19 -5.50 -6.47
C GLY A 196 19.63 -4.05 -6.30
N GLN A 197 19.00 -3.15 -7.05
CA GLN A 197 19.23 -1.70 -6.98
C GLN A 197 18.56 -1.00 -5.77
N TYR A 198 17.67 -1.68 -5.05
CA TYR A 198 16.89 -1.06 -4.00
C TYR A 198 17.57 -1.15 -2.64
N LYS A 199 17.51 -0.06 -1.88
CA LYS A 199 17.96 0.03 -0.50
C LYS A 199 16.77 0.40 0.38
N LEU A 200 16.20 -0.59 1.05
CA LEU A 200 14.86 -0.49 1.62
C LEU A 200 14.86 -0.66 3.14
N PRO A 201 13.98 0.02 3.87
CA PRO A 201 13.65 -0.36 5.24
C PRO A 201 12.80 -1.64 5.25
N PRO A 202 12.65 -2.30 6.41
CA PRO A 202 11.71 -3.41 6.57
C PRO A 202 10.27 -2.96 6.31
N PRO A 203 9.41 -3.82 5.71
CA PRO A 203 8.04 -3.47 5.34
C PRO A 203 7.18 -3.04 6.54
N CYS A 204 6.18 -2.18 6.31
CA CYS A 204 5.14 -1.90 7.30
C CYS A 204 3.99 -2.89 7.09
N ILE A 205 3.72 -3.72 8.10
CA ILE A 205 2.73 -4.81 8.04
C ILE A 205 1.58 -4.51 8.99
N TYR A 206 0.37 -4.77 8.50
CA TYR A 206 -0.90 -4.60 9.19
C TYR A 206 -1.64 -5.94 9.18
N LEU A 207 -1.86 -6.50 10.36
CA LEU A 207 -2.58 -7.77 10.58
C LEU A 207 -4.06 -7.48 10.74
N PHE A 208 -4.88 -8.14 9.93
CA PHE A 208 -6.33 -7.97 9.90
C PHE A 208 -7.04 -9.09 10.69
N PRO A 209 -8.36 -8.98 10.90
CA PRO A 209 -9.13 -10.01 11.59
C PRO A 209 -9.13 -11.38 10.86
N ALA A 210 -9.03 -12.46 11.62
CA ALA A 210 -8.95 -13.85 11.12
C ALA A 210 -10.24 -14.36 10.46
N THR A 211 -11.35 -13.64 10.63
CA THR A 211 -12.64 -13.88 9.96
C THR A 211 -13.31 -12.55 9.67
N VAL A 212 -14.22 -12.51 8.70
CA VAL A 212 -15.02 -11.32 8.41
C VAL A 212 -15.86 -10.93 9.65
N PRO A 213 -15.77 -9.68 10.13
CA PRO A 213 -16.61 -9.21 11.23
C PRO A 213 -18.10 -9.31 10.90
N SER A 214 -18.90 -9.83 11.83
CA SER A 214 -20.35 -9.97 11.67
C SER A 214 -21.07 -9.50 12.94
N PRO A 215 -22.01 -8.54 12.86
CA PRO A 215 -22.61 -7.94 14.06
C PRO A 215 -23.30 -8.92 15.03
N ARG A 216 -23.82 -10.04 14.52
CA ARG A 216 -24.60 -11.00 15.33
C ARG A 216 -23.76 -12.11 15.93
N ASN A 217 -22.81 -12.63 15.15
CA ASN A 217 -22.11 -13.87 15.49
C ASN A 217 -20.67 -13.63 15.93
N ASN A 218 -20.01 -12.63 15.36
CA ASN A 218 -18.61 -12.34 15.61
C ASN A 218 -18.31 -10.85 15.40
N PRO A 219 -18.85 -9.97 16.27
CA PRO A 219 -18.78 -8.53 16.06
C PRO A 219 -17.37 -7.98 16.20
N ARG A 220 -16.48 -8.71 16.88
CA ARG A 220 -15.10 -8.33 17.14
C ARG A 220 -14.18 -9.56 17.00
N PRO A 221 -13.89 -10.00 15.76
CA PRO A 221 -13.12 -11.20 15.54
C PRO A 221 -11.72 -11.12 16.12
N ARG A 222 -11.14 -12.28 16.43
CA ARG A 222 -9.71 -12.39 16.77
C ARG A 222 -8.87 -11.83 15.62
N LEU A 223 -7.86 -11.04 15.95
CA LEU A 223 -6.83 -10.63 15.00
C LEU A 223 -5.95 -11.81 14.60
N ASN A 224 -5.54 -11.84 13.34
CA ASN A 224 -4.41 -12.66 12.95
C ASN A 224 -3.18 -12.23 13.75
N ARG A 225 -2.42 -13.21 14.21
CA ARG A 225 -1.03 -13.04 14.63
C ARG A 225 -0.14 -13.23 13.42
N ILE A 226 1.13 -12.85 13.54
CA ILE A 226 2.06 -12.96 12.42
C ILE A 226 2.23 -14.42 11.97
N GLU A 227 2.24 -15.36 12.92
CA GLU A 227 2.33 -16.80 12.64
C GLU A 227 1.10 -17.38 11.90
N ASP A 228 -0.05 -16.68 11.92
CA ASP A 228 -1.25 -17.11 11.19
C ASP A 228 -1.14 -16.84 9.67
N VAL A 229 -0.31 -15.85 9.28
CA VAL A 229 -0.18 -15.35 7.90
C VAL A 229 1.27 -15.51 7.43
N GLY A 230 1.56 -16.70 6.89
CA GLY A 230 2.90 -17.13 6.52
C GLY A 230 3.59 -16.23 5.50
N ILE A 231 2.89 -15.62 4.55
CA ILE A 231 3.53 -14.67 3.62
C ILE A 231 4.05 -13.42 4.32
N LEU A 232 3.32 -12.92 5.33
CA LEU A 232 3.72 -11.74 6.09
C LEU A 232 4.87 -12.07 7.04
N GLN A 233 4.83 -13.24 7.68
CA GLN A 233 5.95 -13.76 8.47
C GLN A 233 7.21 -13.88 7.60
N ALA A 234 7.10 -14.48 6.42
CA ALA A 234 8.22 -14.62 5.48
C ALA A 234 8.80 -13.26 5.05
N MET A 235 7.95 -12.24 4.82
CA MET A 235 8.41 -10.88 4.56
C MET A 235 9.14 -10.26 5.76
N MET A 236 8.67 -10.47 6.99
CA MET A 236 9.37 -9.98 8.18
C MET A 236 10.74 -10.61 8.30
N ASP A 237 10.82 -11.94 8.17
CA ASP A 237 12.06 -12.67 8.37
C ASP A 237 13.08 -12.34 7.28
N CYS A 238 12.64 -12.27 6.02
CA CYS A 238 13.49 -11.94 4.87
C CYS A 238 14.03 -10.51 4.92
N PHE A 239 13.22 -9.54 5.38
CA PHE A 239 13.52 -8.11 5.27
C PHE A 239 13.79 -7.44 6.62
N GLY A 240 14.01 -8.19 7.70
CA GLY A 240 14.43 -7.64 9.00
C GLY A 240 13.33 -6.87 9.74
N GLY A 241 12.07 -7.29 9.58
CA GLY A 241 10.94 -6.79 10.36
C GLY A 241 11.08 -7.14 11.85
N ARG A 242 10.44 -6.34 12.71
CA ARG A 242 10.41 -6.60 14.16
C ARG A 242 8.96 -6.62 14.67
N GLY A 243 8.70 -7.38 15.74
CA GLY A 243 7.36 -7.57 16.28
C GLY A 243 6.71 -6.29 16.82
N ASP A 244 7.51 -5.39 17.40
CA ASP A 244 7.09 -4.06 17.87
C ASP A 244 6.69 -3.10 16.73
N GLU A 245 6.94 -3.48 15.48
CA GLU A 245 6.54 -2.73 14.29
C GLU A 245 5.26 -3.23 13.63
N LEU A 246 4.70 -4.34 14.12
CA LEU A 246 3.46 -4.91 13.62
C LEU A 246 2.27 -4.05 14.01
N HIS A 247 1.43 -3.76 13.04
CA HIS A 247 0.19 -3.04 13.27
C HIS A 247 -0.96 -4.03 13.35
N GLU A 248 -1.81 -3.85 14.34
CA GLU A 248 -3.02 -4.62 14.55
C GLU A 248 -4.21 -3.79 14.07
N VAL A 249 -4.99 -4.33 13.12
CA VAL A 249 -6.19 -3.66 12.58
C VAL A 249 -7.43 -4.34 13.12
N GLU A 250 -7.98 -3.77 14.18
CA GLU A 250 -9.24 -4.20 14.76
C GLU A 250 -10.41 -3.59 14.01
N ILE A 251 -11.39 -4.43 13.65
CA ILE A 251 -12.64 -4.01 13.04
C ILE A 251 -13.77 -4.56 13.90
N GLU A 252 -14.46 -3.66 14.59
CA GLU A 252 -15.65 -3.97 15.37
C GLU A 252 -16.89 -3.55 14.60
N VAL A 253 -17.91 -4.40 14.56
CA VAL A 253 -19.17 -4.13 13.86
C VAL A 253 -20.36 -4.30 14.79
N ALA A 254 -21.36 -3.44 14.62
CA ALA A 254 -22.60 -3.47 15.37
C ALA A 254 -23.78 -3.07 14.48
N HIS A 255 -25.00 -3.30 14.97
CA HIS A 255 -26.20 -2.70 14.38
C HIS A 255 -26.54 -1.42 15.15
N GLN A 256 -26.85 -0.35 14.43
CA GLN A 256 -27.41 0.87 15.00
C GLN A 256 -28.66 1.24 14.20
N GLY A 257 -29.82 0.84 14.72
CA GLY A 257 -31.08 0.91 13.97
C GLY A 257 -31.03 -0.02 12.74
N PRO A 258 -31.37 0.47 11.52
CA PRO A 258 -31.31 -0.33 10.31
C PRO A 258 -29.88 -0.51 9.77
N ASP A 259 -28.92 0.29 10.24
CA ASP A 259 -27.58 0.35 9.66
C ASP A 259 -26.61 -0.61 10.34
N THR A 260 -25.74 -1.22 9.53
CA THR A 260 -24.51 -1.82 10.05
C THR A 260 -23.47 -0.71 10.18
N VAL A 261 -22.93 -0.55 11.39
CA VAL A 261 -21.87 0.41 11.72
C VAL A 261 -20.57 -0.34 12.01
N ARG A 262 -19.44 0.29 11.69
CA ARG A 262 -18.11 -0.22 12.03
C ARG A 262 -17.28 0.79 12.80
N LYS A 263 -16.39 0.29 13.64
CA LYS A 263 -15.30 1.01 14.28
C LYS A 263 -13.99 0.34 13.89
N THR A 264 -13.03 1.13 13.43
CA THR A 264 -11.71 0.65 13.06
C THR A 264 -10.69 1.19 14.05
N THR A 265 -9.85 0.32 14.60
CA THR A 265 -8.76 0.70 15.51
C THR A 265 -7.46 0.12 15.01
N ILE A 266 -6.44 0.98 14.82
CA ILE A 266 -5.08 0.55 14.52
C ILE A 266 -4.27 0.63 15.82
N ARG A 267 -3.68 -0.48 16.25
CA ARG A 267 -2.72 -0.54 17.34
C ARG A 267 -1.33 -0.92 16.84
N ARG A 268 -0.32 -0.57 17.62
CA ARG A 268 1.05 -1.08 17.47
C ARG A 268 1.68 -1.11 18.85
N ASP A 269 2.30 -2.23 19.19
CA ASP A 269 2.92 -2.44 20.51
C ASP A 269 1.96 -2.10 21.67
N GLY A 270 0.73 -2.61 21.58
CA GLY A 270 -0.35 -2.38 22.54
C GLY A 270 -0.96 -0.96 22.55
N ALA A 271 -0.29 0.04 21.95
CA ALA A 271 -0.76 1.42 21.92
C ALA A 271 -1.74 1.67 20.77
N VAL A 272 -2.85 2.37 21.05
CA VAL A 272 -3.78 2.84 20.01
C VAL A 272 -3.14 3.99 19.24
N LEU A 273 -2.96 3.78 17.93
CA LEU A 273 -2.41 4.78 17.01
C LEU A 273 -3.52 5.67 16.43
N LYS A 274 -4.64 5.05 16.06
CA LYS A 274 -5.81 5.73 15.49
C LYS A 274 -7.05 4.88 15.72
N GLN A 275 -8.17 5.54 15.97
CA GLN A 275 -9.47 4.92 16.14
C GLN A 275 -10.53 5.80 15.48
N SER A 276 -11.51 5.18 14.82
CA SER A 276 -12.71 5.87 14.35
C SER A 276 -13.81 5.81 15.40
N GLU A 277 -14.78 6.71 15.28
CA GLU A 277 -16.11 6.46 15.88
C GLU A 277 -16.83 5.32 15.14
N LEU A 278 -17.99 4.91 15.65
CA LEU A 278 -18.90 4.04 14.91
C LEU A 278 -19.40 4.78 13.67
N THR A 279 -19.14 4.20 12.50
CA THR A 279 -19.44 4.79 11.19
C THR A 279 -20.29 3.83 10.35
N PRO A 280 -21.40 4.30 9.74
CA PRO A 280 -22.22 3.46 8.87
C PRO A 280 -21.42 2.93 7.68
N ILE A 281 -21.64 1.66 7.34
CA ILE A 281 -21.15 1.06 6.10
C ILE A 281 -22.12 1.46 4.99
N ARG A 282 -21.79 2.50 4.22
CA ARG A 282 -22.62 2.91 3.09
C ARG A 282 -22.46 1.91 1.95
N ARG A 283 -23.54 1.22 1.59
CA ARG A 283 -23.65 0.46 0.33
C ARG A 283 -23.66 1.49 -0.80
N SER A 284 -22.59 1.55 -1.60
CA SER A 284 -22.57 2.31 -2.85
C SER A 284 -23.32 1.54 -3.94
#